data_AF-A0A7C4WZS5-F1
#
_entry.id   AF-A0A7C4WZS5-F1
#
_cell.length_a   1.000
_cell.length_b   1.000
_cell.length_c   1.000
_cell.angle_alpha   90.00
_cell.angle_beta   90.00
_cell.angle_gamma   90.00
#
_symmetry.space_group_name_H-M   'P 1'
#
loop_
_entity.id
_entity.type
_entity.pdbx_description
1 polymer ?
#
loop_
_entity_poly.entity_id
_entity_poly.type
_entity_poly.pdbx_seq_one_letter_code
_entity_poly.pdbx_strand_id
1 'polypeptide(L)'
;DLEKILANPGSNYDLLLQDGDRLEIPKRLVTVRLSGAVLFPVTVRYEEGLGLRSYTQMAGGLSPNALPSKAFVIYPNGTVKTVTSVLGIRFYPKIEPGSEIIIPKKAEKKDRLTPQETLAIATSMSSLAVMIITLVNLIK
;
A
#
# COMPACT_ATOMS: atom_id res chain seq x y z
N ASP A 1 8.19 -31.67 -18.12
CA ASP A 1 8.84 -32.97 -17.92
C ASP A 1 9.00 -33.37 -16.47
N LEU A 2 9.49 -32.52 -15.56
CA LEU A 2 9.60 -32.85 -14.12
C LEU A 2 8.30 -33.41 -13.50
N GLU A 3 7.14 -32.83 -13.83
CA GLU A 3 5.84 -33.32 -13.32
C GLU A 3 5.56 -34.78 -13.72
N LYS A 4 5.96 -35.20 -14.92
CA LYS A 4 5.76 -36.57 -15.41
C LYS A 4 6.69 -37.56 -14.72
N ILE A 5 7.94 -37.15 -14.46
CA ILE A 5 8.94 -37.91 -13.71
C ILE A 5 8.47 -38.16 -12.28
N LEU A 6 7.96 -37.11 -11.61
CA LEU A 6 7.46 -37.21 -10.24
C LEU A 6 6.20 -38.08 -10.12
N ALA A 7 5.36 -38.10 -11.16
CA ALA A 7 4.13 -38.88 -11.17
C ALA A 7 4.36 -40.38 -11.36
N ASN A 8 5.41 -40.79 -12.09
CA ASN A 8 5.72 -42.21 -12.34
C ASN A 8 7.24 -42.47 -12.20
N PRO A 9 7.74 -42.71 -10.98
CA PRO A 9 9.15 -43.04 -10.75
C PRO A 9 9.56 -44.34 -11.46
N GLY A 10 10.73 -44.36 -12.10
CA GLY A 10 11.23 -45.50 -12.88
C GLY A 10 10.74 -45.53 -14.33
N SER A 11 10.10 -44.47 -14.80
CA SER A 11 9.61 -44.36 -16.17
C SER A 11 10.72 -43.96 -17.14
N ASN A 12 10.46 -44.08 -18.45
CA ASN A 12 11.37 -43.60 -19.49
C ASN A 12 11.55 -42.07 -19.49
N TYR A 13 10.78 -41.35 -18.67
CA TYR A 13 10.94 -39.90 -18.49
C TYR A 13 12.02 -39.56 -17.45
N ASP A 14 12.45 -40.53 -16.63
CA ASP A 14 13.43 -40.31 -15.58
C ASP A 14 14.77 -39.84 -16.18
N LEU A 15 15.38 -38.85 -15.51
CA LEU A 15 16.64 -38.27 -15.95
C LEU A 15 17.80 -39.20 -15.57
N LEU A 16 18.55 -39.67 -16.57
CA LEU A 16 19.85 -40.30 -16.38
C LEU A 16 20.90 -39.22 -16.17
N LEU A 17 21.59 -39.27 -15.04
CA LEU A 17 22.65 -38.31 -14.70
C LEU A 17 24.03 -38.94 -14.97
N GLN A 18 24.95 -38.13 -15.48
CA GLN A 18 26.34 -38.51 -15.73
C GLN A 18 27.30 -37.71 -14.85
N ASP A 19 28.55 -38.18 -14.77
CA ASP A 19 29.57 -37.47 -14.02
C ASP A 19 29.82 -36.09 -14.64
N GLY A 20 29.79 -35.05 -13.80
CA GLY A 20 29.87 -33.65 -14.23
C GLY A 20 28.52 -32.94 -14.41
N ASP A 21 27.39 -33.65 -14.39
CA ASP A 21 26.07 -33.02 -14.43
C ASP A 21 25.77 -32.22 -13.14
N ARG A 22 25.09 -31.09 -13.28
CA ARG A 22 24.68 -30.23 -12.17
C ARG A 22 23.16 -30.07 -12.13
N LEU A 23 22.55 -30.58 -11.06
CA LEU A 23 21.16 -30.30 -10.74
C LEU A 23 21.07 -29.01 -9.92
N GLU A 24 20.46 -27.98 -10.50
CA GLU A 24 20.21 -26.72 -9.80
C GLU A 24 18.73 -26.64 -9.40
N ILE A 25 18.45 -26.67 -8.10
CA ILE A 25 17.10 -26.57 -7.56
C ILE A 25 16.91 -25.12 -7.09
N PRO A 26 16.29 -24.24 -7.90
CA PRO A 26 16.05 -22.88 -7.48
C PRO A 26 15.08 -22.87 -6.30
N LYS A 27 15.43 -22.14 -5.24
CA LYS A 27 14.48 -21.85 -4.17
C LYS A 27 13.37 -20.99 -4.76
N ARG A 28 12.14 -21.51 -4.81
CA ARG A 28 10.98 -20.62 -5.00
C ARG A 28 10.90 -19.71 -3.80
N LEU A 29 11.30 -18.45 -3.97
CA LEU A 29 11.08 -17.41 -2.99
C LEU A 29 9.58 -17.08 -2.99
N VAL A 30 8.79 -17.92 -2.32
CA VAL A 30 7.40 -17.65 -1.95
C VAL A 30 7.42 -16.65 -0.81
N THR A 31 7.78 -15.41 -1.11
CA THR A 31 7.85 -14.32 -0.13
C THR A 31 7.00 -13.14 -0.59
N VAL A 32 6.50 -12.37 0.37
CA VAL A 32 5.81 -11.10 0.14
C VAL A 32 6.59 -10.03 0.87
N ARG A 33 6.95 -8.96 0.15
CA ARG A 33 7.63 -7.81 0.75
C ARG A 33 6.59 -6.79 1.21
N LEU A 34 6.73 -6.26 2.41
CA LEU A 34 5.91 -5.16 2.93
C LEU A 34 6.78 -3.92 3.13
N SER A 35 6.34 -2.79 2.57
CA SER A 35 7.06 -1.53 2.65
C SER A 35 6.11 -0.32 2.76
N GLY A 36 6.68 0.86 3.03
CA GLY A 36 5.94 2.11 3.20
C GLY A 36 5.59 2.41 4.66
N ALA A 37 4.37 2.85 4.92
CA ALA A 37 3.84 3.27 6.21
C ALA A 37 3.37 2.07 7.07
N VAL A 38 4.28 1.13 7.30
CA VAL A 38 4.16 0.03 8.25
C VAL A 38 5.10 0.25 9.43
N LEU A 39 4.87 -0.39 10.57
CA LEU A 39 5.80 -0.22 11.72
C LEU A 39 7.20 -0.73 11.39
N PHE A 40 7.29 -1.93 10.79
CA PHE A 40 8.54 -2.52 10.37
C PHE A 40 8.45 -3.05 8.93
N PRO A 41 9.18 -2.43 7.98
CA PRO A 41 9.33 -3.00 6.65
C PRO A 41 9.97 -4.38 6.73
N VAL A 42 9.30 -5.40 6.21
CA VAL A 42 9.69 -6.80 6.39
C VAL A 42 9.35 -7.61 5.15
N THR A 43 10.12 -8.68 4.90
CA THR A 43 9.80 -9.70 3.91
C THR A 43 9.38 -10.95 4.65
N VAL A 44 8.15 -11.42 4.40
CA VAL A 44 7.58 -12.58 5.07
C VAL A 44 7.28 -13.69 4.06
N ARG A 45 7.10 -14.91 4.56
CA ARG A 45 6.67 -16.03 3.71
C ARG A 45 5.28 -15.75 3.15
N TYR A 46 5.07 -16.08 1.88
CA TYR A 46 3.74 -16.12 1.29
C TYR A 46 2.97 -17.30 1.85
N GLU A 47 1.75 -17.02 2.31
CA GLU A 47 0.77 -18.01 2.69
C GLU A 47 -0.51 -17.80 1.88
N GLU A 48 -1.05 -18.91 1.38
CA GLU A 48 -2.25 -18.90 0.56
C GLU A 48 -3.47 -18.48 1.39
N GLY A 49 -4.33 -17.65 0.78
CA GLY A 49 -5.54 -17.14 1.43
C GLY A 49 -5.31 -15.98 2.40
N LEU A 50 -4.07 -15.63 2.74
CA LEU A 50 -3.81 -14.43 3.54
C LEU A 50 -4.09 -13.15 2.74
N GLY A 51 -4.88 -12.27 3.35
CA GLY A 51 -5.17 -10.95 2.81
C GLY A 51 -4.20 -9.88 3.33
N LEU A 52 -4.30 -8.69 2.74
CA LEU A 52 -3.50 -7.51 3.08
C LEU A 52 -3.38 -7.27 4.60
N ARG A 53 -4.50 -7.42 5.33
CA ARG A 53 -4.54 -7.21 6.78
C ARG A 53 -3.59 -8.13 7.54
N SER A 54 -3.56 -9.42 7.22
CA SER A 54 -2.71 -10.40 7.90
C SER A 54 -1.23 -10.07 7.70
N TYR A 55 -0.86 -9.74 6.46
CA TYR A 55 0.48 -9.29 6.13
C TYR A 55 0.86 -8.01 6.88
N THR A 56 -0.02 -7.00 6.94
CA THR A 56 0.27 -5.78 7.71
C THR A 56 0.44 -6.03 9.20
N GLN A 57 -0.23 -7.05 9.76
CA GLN A 57 -0.05 -7.44 11.16
C GLN A 57 1.33 -8.07 11.40
N MET A 58 1.85 -8.85 10.45
CA MET A 58 3.20 -9.42 10.51
C MET A 58 4.30 -8.33 10.49
N ALA A 59 4.00 -7.16 9.90
CA ALA A 59 4.86 -5.98 9.95
C ALA A 59 4.76 -5.20 11.28
N GLY A 60 4.11 -5.76 12.30
CA GLY A 60 3.81 -5.11 13.58
C GLY A 60 2.59 -4.19 13.55
N GLY A 61 1.93 -4.04 12.40
CA GLY A 61 0.83 -3.10 12.17
C GLY A 61 1.23 -1.92 11.28
N LEU A 62 0.33 -0.94 11.21
CA LEU A 62 0.50 0.25 10.37
C LEU A 62 1.08 1.42 11.17
N SER A 63 1.83 2.29 10.49
CA SER A 63 2.26 3.56 11.09
C SER A 63 1.05 4.49 11.37
N PRO A 64 1.14 5.43 12.33
CA PRO A 64 0.04 6.37 12.64
C PRO A 64 -0.42 7.22 11.44
N ASN A 65 0.50 7.52 10.53
CA ASN A 65 0.27 8.27 9.30
C ASN A 65 0.00 7.38 8.07
N ALA A 66 -0.30 6.09 8.23
CA ALA A 66 -0.59 5.20 7.12
C ALA A 66 -1.94 5.46 6.46
N LEU A 67 -2.02 5.25 5.15
CA LEU A 67 -3.25 5.34 4.35
C LEU A 67 -3.59 3.97 3.71
N PRO A 68 -4.11 3.01 4.49
CA PRO A 68 -4.36 1.65 4.02
C PRO A 68 -5.45 1.57 2.93
N SER A 69 -6.34 2.55 2.85
CA SER A 69 -7.36 2.65 1.79
C SER A 69 -6.78 2.92 0.40
N LYS A 70 -5.50 3.31 0.33
CA LYS A 70 -4.74 3.52 -0.91
C LYS A 70 -3.56 2.55 -1.03
N ALA A 71 -3.58 1.46 -0.26
CA ALA A 71 -2.59 0.40 -0.41
C ALA A 71 -2.63 -0.19 -1.82
N PHE A 72 -1.47 -0.60 -2.31
CA PHE A 72 -1.35 -1.25 -3.60
C PHE A 72 -0.32 -2.37 -3.55
N VAL A 73 -0.47 -3.31 -4.47
CA VAL A 73 0.35 -4.51 -4.60
C VAL A 73 1.04 -4.45 -5.96
N ILE A 74 2.36 -4.57 -5.97
CA ILE A 74 3.19 -4.76 -7.15
C ILE A 74 3.41 -6.27 -7.29
N TYR A 75 3.03 -6.84 -8.42
CA TYR A 75 3.20 -8.26 -8.72
C TYR A 75 4.56 -8.54 -9.35
N PRO A 76 5.04 -9.81 -9.33
CA PRO A 76 6.32 -10.18 -9.94
C PRO A 76 6.45 -9.79 -11.42
N ASN A 77 5.33 -9.71 -12.14
CA ASN A 77 5.28 -9.29 -13.54
C ASN A 77 5.24 -7.75 -13.73
N GLY A 78 5.40 -6.97 -12.66
CA GLY A 78 5.36 -5.51 -12.68
C GLY A 78 3.96 -4.90 -12.72
N THR A 79 2.90 -5.70 -12.79
CA THR A 79 1.52 -5.19 -12.71
C THR A 79 1.28 -4.59 -11.33
N VAL A 80 0.46 -3.54 -11.26
CA VAL A 80 0.07 -2.92 -9.99
C VAL A 80 -1.44 -3.01 -9.82
N LYS A 81 -1.91 -3.48 -8.66
CA LYS A 81 -3.33 -3.40 -8.28
C LYS A 81 -3.49 -2.63 -6.98
N THR A 82 -4.47 -1.74 -6.94
CA THR A 82 -4.81 -0.92 -5.77
C THR A 82 -6.06 -1.47 -5.08
N VAL A 83 -6.24 -1.10 -3.81
CA VAL A 83 -7.55 -1.21 -3.15
C VAL A 83 -8.57 -0.36 -3.90
N THR A 84 -9.69 -0.97 -4.29
CA THR A 84 -10.82 -0.30 -4.94
C THR A 84 -12.02 -0.25 -3.98
N SER A 85 -12.95 0.66 -4.23
CA SER A 85 -14.17 0.78 -3.43
C SER A 85 -15.36 1.01 -4.34
N VAL A 86 -16.40 0.20 -4.19
CA VAL A 86 -17.67 0.33 -4.91
C VAL A 86 -18.78 0.39 -3.88
N LEU A 87 -19.59 1.45 -3.91
CA LEU A 87 -20.74 1.62 -3.01
C LEU A 87 -20.40 1.47 -1.51
N GLY A 88 -19.22 1.95 -1.09
CA GLY A 88 -18.72 1.84 0.29
C GLY A 88 -18.07 0.50 0.64
N ILE A 89 -18.16 -0.52 -0.21
CA ILE A 89 -17.52 -1.82 -0.04
C ILE A 89 -16.10 -1.76 -0.63
N ARG A 90 -15.10 -2.10 0.19
CA ARG A 90 -13.69 -2.12 -0.23
C ARG A 90 -13.30 -3.50 -0.75
N PHE A 91 -12.63 -3.53 -1.90
CA PHE A 91 -12.07 -4.72 -2.50
C PHE A 91 -10.55 -4.65 -2.45
N TYR A 92 -9.95 -5.62 -1.77
CA TYR A 92 -8.50 -5.72 -1.60
C TYR A 92 -7.92 -6.62 -2.69
N PRO A 93 -6.78 -6.25 -3.31
CA PRO A 93 -6.09 -7.12 -4.24
C PRO A 93 -5.70 -8.45 -3.59
N LYS A 94 -5.78 -9.54 -4.35
CA LYS A 94 -5.19 -10.82 -3.95
C LYS A 94 -3.67 -10.70 -3.97
N ILE A 95 -3.00 -11.31 -3.01
CA ILE A 95 -1.55 -11.29 -2.89
C ILE A 95 -1.01 -12.56 -3.52
N GLU A 96 0.09 -12.46 -4.25
CA GLU A 96 0.72 -13.58 -4.94
C GLU A 96 2.16 -13.76 -4.43
N PRO A 97 2.77 -14.94 -4.61
CA PRO A 97 4.18 -15.14 -4.35
C PRO A 97 5.05 -14.13 -5.09
N GLY A 98 6.01 -13.52 -4.39
CA GLY A 98 6.92 -12.52 -4.95
C GLY A 98 6.30 -11.11 -5.08
N SER A 99 5.06 -10.91 -4.61
CA SER A 99 4.46 -9.58 -4.58
C SER A 99 5.13 -8.65 -3.56
N GLU A 100 5.10 -7.36 -3.85
CA GLU A 100 5.39 -6.29 -2.89
C GLU A 100 4.12 -5.51 -2.56
N ILE A 101 3.83 -5.38 -1.27
CA ILE A 101 2.74 -4.59 -0.72
C ILE A 101 3.30 -3.26 -0.25
N ILE A 102 2.74 -2.16 -0.74
CA ILE A 102 3.13 -0.81 -0.37
C ILE A 102 1.96 -0.11 0.30
N ILE A 103 2.20 0.37 1.52
CA ILE A 103 1.26 1.23 2.24
C ILE A 103 1.72 2.67 2.13
N PRO A 104 0.98 3.57 1.47
CA PRO A 104 1.37 4.97 1.40
C PRO A 104 1.13 5.69 2.74
N LYS A 105 1.83 6.81 2.94
CA LYS A 105 1.54 7.77 4.01
C LYS A 105 0.36 8.67 3.60
N LYS A 106 -0.42 9.12 4.57
CA LYS A 106 -1.42 10.18 4.39
C LYS A 106 -0.71 11.44 3.90
N ALA A 107 -1.20 12.03 2.82
CA ALA A 107 -0.74 13.35 2.41
C ALA A 107 -1.05 14.35 3.53
N GLU A 108 -0.10 15.22 3.85
CA GLU A 108 -0.35 16.34 4.76
C GLU A 108 -1.40 17.24 4.13
N LYS A 109 -2.53 17.43 4.82
CA LYS A 109 -3.57 18.37 4.37
C LYS A 109 -3.03 19.78 4.60
N LYS A 110 -2.38 20.36 3.59
CA LYS A 110 -1.94 21.76 3.61
C LYS A 110 -3.07 22.77 3.44
N ASP A 111 -4.26 22.33 2.99
CA ASP A 111 -5.23 23.25 2.39
C ASP A 111 -6.44 23.60 3.28
N ARG A 112 -6.29 23.60 4.60
CA ARG A 112 -7.33 24.12 5.48
C ARG A 112 -6.79 25.33 6.23
N LEU A 113 -7.44 26.47 6.02
CA LEU A 113 -7.25 27.65 6.85
C LEU A 113 -7.34 27.22 8.32
N THR A 114 -6.30 27.52 9.08
CA THR A 114 -6.29 27.33 10.52
C THR A 114 -7.38 28.19 11.16
N PRO A 115 -7.84 27.84 12.38
CA PRO A 115 -8.77 28.69 13.13
C PRO A 115 -8.24 30.13 13.28
N GLN A 116 -6.93 30.29 13.45
CA GLN A 116 -6.26 31.58 13.57
C GLN A 116 -6.29 32.38 12.27
N GLU A 117 -6.02 31.75 11.12
CA GLU A 117 -6.12 32.41 9.81
C GLU A 117 -7.56 32.81 9.49
N THR A 118 -8.52 31.94 9.81
CA THR A 118 -9.96 32.23 9.63
C THR A 118 -10.39 33.43 10.47
N LEU A 119 -9.95 33.49 11.73
CA LEU A 119 -10.20 34.63 12.62
C LEU A 119 -9.51 35.90 12.11
N ALA A 120 -8.26 35.83 11.66
CA ALA A 120 -7.55 36.99 11.12
C ALA A 120 -8.26 37.57 9.89
N ILE A 121 -8.73 36.71 8.98
CA ILE A 121 -9.53 37.13 7.83
C ILE A 121 -10.82 37.79 8.31
N ALA A 122 -11.55 37.16 9.24
CA ALA A 122 -12.80 37.72 9.78
C ALA A 122 -12.58 39.09 10.43
N THR A 123 -11.56 39.24 11.28
CA THR A 123 -11.22 40.51 11.93
C THR A 123 -10.85 41.58 10.92
N SER A 124 -10.01 41.26 9.93
CA SER A 124 -9.65 42.22 8.87
C SER A 124 -10.88 42.71 8.10
N MET A 125 -11.81 41.81 7.79
CA MET A 125 -13.07 42.13 7.13
C MET A 125 -13.97 42.99 8.02
N SER A 126 -14.06 42.69 9.32
CA SER A 126 -14.79 43.50 10.29
C SER A 126 -14.21 44.91 10.40
N SER A 127 -12.88 45.06 10.46
CA SER A 127 -12.23 46.37 10.54
C SER A 127 -12.53 47.23 9.30
N LEU A 128 -12.50 46.63 8.11
CA LEU A 128 -12.89 47.32 6.87
C LEU A 128 -14.36 47.71 6.87
N ALA A 129 -15.26 46.83 7.33
CA ALA A 129 -16.69 47.14 7.44
C ALA A 129 -16.95 48.29 8.43
N VAL A 130 -16.30 48.28 9.60
CA VAL A 130 -16.38 49.36 10.58
C VAL A 130 -15.88 50.67 9.99
N MET A 131 -14.75 50.66 9.28
CA MET A 131 -14.22 51.85 8.62
C MET A 131 -15.23 52.44 7.62
N ILE A 132 -15.84 51.61 6.78
CA ILE A 132 -16.88 52.05 5.84
C ILE A 132 -18.08 52.65 6.59
N ILE A 133 -18.57 51.99 7.64
CA ILE A 133 -19.69 52.49 8.47
C ILE A 133 -19.35 53.85 9.08
N THR A 134 -18.13 54.03 9.61
CA THR A 134 -17.70 55.30 10.21
C THR A 134 -17.64 56.43 9.19
N LEU A 135 -17.15 56.17 7.96
CA LEU A 135 -17.13 57.17 6.88
C LEU A 135 -18.54 57.59 6.45
N VAL A 136 -19.46 56.63 6.31
CA VAL A 136 -20.87 56.91 5.95
C VAL A 136 -21.54 57.78 7.03
N ASN A 137 -21.26 57.52 8.30
CA ASN A 137 -21.80 58.32 9.40
C ASN A 137 -21.23 59.73 9.48
N LEU A 138 -20.03 59.98 8.93
CA LEU A 138 -19.39 61.31 8.94
C LEU A 138 -19.93 62.26 7.86
N ILE A 139 -20.54 61.70 6.80
CA ILE A 139 -21.07 62.45 5.65
C ILE A 139 -22.57 62.79 5.83
N LYS A 140 -23.23 62.15 6.81
CA LYS A 140 -24.58 62.49 7.25
C LYS A 140 -24.55 63.61 8.29
#